data_AF-A0A2E7INY3-F1
#
_entry.id   AF-A0A2E7INY3-F1
#
_cell.length_a   1.000
_cell.length_b   1.000
_cell.length_c   1.000
_cell.angle_alpha   90.00
_cell.angle_beta   90.00
_cell.angle_gamma   90.00
#
_symmetry.space_group_name_H-M   'P 1'
#
loop_
_entity.id
_entity.type
_entity.pdbx_description
1 polymer ?
#
loop_
_entity_poly.entity_id
_entity_poly.type
_entity_poly.pdbx_seq_one_letter_code
_entity_poly.pdbx_strand_id
1 'polypeptide(L)'
;MNNTYRVVKATTSPQNVSTSPHDTCLKFRPMDYKKLAGKRIKAAREAIGLTQVAVAGHVPGLTPSRLGNFEQGTRYPPPDILVALSKILKEPASYLGGLDDDPSLEALARKYVRMDSRGKDTLHRVAESQPPAYGAQPEIKKDAS
;
A
#
# COMPACT_ATOMS: atom_id res chain seq x y z
N MET A 1 1.41 55.90 -43.86
CA MET A 1 0.91 56.12 -42.50
C MET A 1 1.84 55.40 -41.54
N ASN A 2 2.86 56.10 -41.05
CA ASN A 2 3.87 55.57 -40.15
C ASN A 2 3.70 56.28 -38.82
N ASN A 3 3.50 55.55 -37.72
CA ASN A 3 3.59 56.13 -36.40
C ASN A 3 4.42 55.23 -35.47
N THR A 4 5.70 55.59 -35.42
CA THR A 4 6.70 55.19 -34.45
C THR A 4 6.36 55.75 -33.08
N TYR A 5 6.19 54.87 -32.09
CA TYR A 5 6.29 55.27 -30.68
C TYR A 5 7.41 54.51 -29.98
N ARG A 6 8.33 55.31 -29.45
CA ARG A 6 9.48 55.00 -28.61
C ARG A 6 9.12 55.40 -27.17
N VAL A 7 9.95 54.95 -26.21
CA VAL A 7 10.12 55.47 -24.82
C VAL A 7 9.23 54.70 -23.80
N VAL A 8 9.65 54.20 -22.64
CA VAL A 8 10.80 54.38 -21.71
C VAL A 8 11.04 53.10 -20.90
N LYS A 9 12.27 52.91 -20.39
CA LYS A 9 12.62 51.89 -19.39
C LYS A 9 12.01 52.22 -18.03
N ALA A 10 11.24 51.29 -17.45
CA ALA A 10 10.88 51.33 -16.03
C ALA A 10 11.81 50.40 -15.25
N THR A 11 12.61 50.98 -14.38
CA THR A 11 13.46 50.29 -13.40
C THR A 11 12.59 49.64 -12.34
N THR A 12 12.47 48.32 -12.33
CA THR A 12 11.87 47.60 -11.19
C THR A 12 12.98 47.16 -10.24
N SER A 13 13.01 47.81 -9.07
CA SER A 13 13.80 47.43 -7.90
C SER A 13 13.52 45.96 -7.51
N PRO A 14 14.52 45.16 -7.14
CA PRO A 14 14.28 43.81 -6.63
C PRO A 14 13.60 43.93 -5.27
N GLN A 15 12.29 43.68 -5.24
CA GLN A 15 11.56 43.53 -3.99
C GLN A 15 12.08 42.28 -3.28
N ASN A 16 12.84 42.58 -2.22
CA ASN A 16 13.18 41.75 -1.08
C ASN A 16 11.98 40.87 -0.66
N VAL A 17 12.03 39.58 -1.01
CA VAL A 17 11.03 38.61 -0.57
C VAL A 17 11.44 38.09 0.80
N SER A 18 10.84 38.70 1.81
CA SER A 18 10.59 38.20 3.17
C SER A 18 11.01 36.73 3.41
N THR A 19 12.13 36.51 4.11
CA THR A 19 12.39 35.22 4.77
C THR A 19 11.53 35.15 6.03
N SER A 20 10.28 34.73 5.85
CA SER A 20 9.34 34.45 6.93
C SER A 20 9.80 33.22 7.74
N PRO A 21 9.79 33.25 9.09
CA PRO A 21 10.19 32.10 9.92
C PRO A 21 9.27 30.88 9.77
N HIS A 22 8.14 31.01 9.06
CA HIS A 22 7.18 29.93 8.85
C HIS A 22 7.60 28.90 7.76
N ASP A 23 8.74 29.09 7.10
CA ASP A 23 9.29 28.17 6.08
C ASP A 23 9.89 26.87 6.65
N THR A 24 9.70 26.59 7.94
CA THR A 24 9.93 25.26 8.54
C THR A 24 8.66 24.41 8.64
N CYS A 25 7.66 24.67 7.78
CA CYS A 25 6.54 23.74 7.60
C CYS A 25 7.06 22.46 6.93
N LEU A 26 7.28 21.42 7.75
CA LEU A 26 7.43 20.01 7.40
C LEU A 26 8.01 19.76 6.00
N LYS A 27 9.34 19.60 5.92
CA LYS A 27 9.96 18.86 4.82
C LYS A 27 9.43 17.42 4.85
N PHE A 28 8.21 17.19 4.38
CA PHE A 28 7.67 15.88 4.08
C PHE A 28 8.63 15.29 3.07
N ARG A 29 9.55 14.43 3.52
CA ARG A 29 10.30 13.58 2.61
C ARG A 29 9.28 12.58 2.11
N PRO A 30 8.81 12.66 0.85
CA PRO A 30 7.79 11.75 0.39
C PRO A 30 8.35 10.34 0.47
N MET A 31 7.71 9.49 1.28
CA MET A 31 8.00 8.07 1.27
C MET A 31 7.77 7.54 -0.15
N ASP A 32 8.76 6.82 -0.68
CA ASP A 32 8.63 6.14 -1.96
C ASP A 32 7.75 4.90 -1.78
N TYR A 33 6.43 5.11 -1.84
CA TYR A 33 5.41 4.06 -1.70
C TYR A 33 5.57 2.96 -2.74
N LYS A 34 6.16 3.23 -3.91
CA LYS A 34 6.43 2.21 -4.93
C LYS A 34 7.50 1.24 -4.45
N LYS A 35 8.62 1.77 -3.96
CA LYS A 35 9.69 0.94 -3.40
C LYS A 35 9.26 0.21 -2.13
N LEU A 36 8.46 0.85 -1.27
CA LEU A 36 7.96 0.19 -0.07
C LEU A 36 7.03 -0.98 -0.42
N ALA A 37 6.05 -0.76 -1.31
CA ALA A 37 5.15 -1.80 -1.76
C ALA A 37 5.90 -2.95 -2.45
N GLY A 38 6.86 -2.62 -3.33
CA GLY A 38 7.69 -3.62 -4.00
C GLY A 38 8.48 -4.50 -3.04
N LYS A 39 9.11 -3.88 -2.02
CA LYS A 39 9.83 -4.62 -0.97
C LYS A 39 8.92 -5.57 -0.21
N ARG A 40 7.72 -5.12 0.18
CA ARG A 40 6.77 -5.94 0.95
C ARG A 40 6.20 -7.09 0.12
N ILE A 41 5.84 -6.84 -1.14
CA ILE A 41 5.37 -7.88 -2.06
C ILE A 41 6.45 -8.95 -2.25
N LYS A 42 7.69 -8.53 -2.49
CA LYS A 42 8.82 -9.44 -2.64
C LYS A 42 9.05 -10.27 -1.37
N ALA A 43 9.08 -9.62 -0.20
CA ALA A 43 9.27 -10.29 1.08
C ALA A 43 8.15 -11.31 1.37
N ALA A 44 6.89 -10.94 1.14
CA ALA A 44 5.75 -11.82 1.33
C ALA A 44 5.78 -13.02 0.38
N ARG A 45 6.15 -12.80 -0.89
CA ARG A 45 6.36 -13.89 -1.87
C ARG A 45 7.47 -14.84 -1.44
N GLU A 46 8.59 -14.31 -0.97
CA GLU A 46 9.74 -15.11 -0.52
C GLU A 46 9.43 -15.90 0.76
N ALA A 47 8.65 -15.34 1.67
CA ALA A 47 8.20 -16.01 2.90
C ALA A 47 7.38 -17.28 2.62
N ILE A 48 6.56 -17.28 1.56
CA ILE A 48 5.78 -18.43 1.13
C ILE A 48 6.49 -19.32 0.09
N GLY A 49 7.73 -18.97 -0.29
CA GLY A 49 8.55 -19.77 -1.22
C GLY A 49 8.07 -19.79 -2.68
N LEU A 50 7.21 -18.86 -3.11
CA LEU A 50 6.71 -18.84 -4.49
C LEU A 50 7.64 -18.09 -5.44
N THR A 51 7.71 -18.55 -6.70
CA THR A 51 8.39 -17.80 -7.77
C THR A 51 7.49 -16.71 -8.33
N GLN A 52 8.07 -15.69 -8.98
CA GLN A 52 7.28 -14.64 -9.64
C GLN A 52 6.34 -15.22 -10.71
N VAL A 53 6.78 -16.27 -11.41
CA VAL A 53 5.99 -16.98 -12.43
C VAL A 53 4.79 -17.67 -11.79
N ALA A 54 4.99 -18.36 -10.66
CA ALA A 54 3.91 -19.01 -9.94
C ALA A 54 2.86 -18.00 -9.45
N VAL A 55 3.28 -16.90 -8.82
CA VAL A 55 2.35 -15.86 -8.35
C VAL A 55 1.57 -15.24 -9.51
N ALA A 56 2.25 -14.91 -10.62
CA ALA A 56 1.59 -14.37 -11.81
C ALA A 56 0.55 -15.34 -12.39
N GLY A 57 0.81 -16.65 -12.37
CA GLY A 57 -0.15 -17.68 -12.82
C GLY A 57 -1.44 -17.74 -12.00
N HIS A 58 -1.43 -17.27 -10.75
CA HIS A 58 -2.61 -17.24 -9.89
C HIS A 58 -3.41 -15.92 -9.97
N VAL A 59 -2.87 -14.87 -10.61
CA VAL A 59 -3.52 -13.56 -10.70
C VAL A 59 -3.94 -13.28 -12.15
N PRO A 60 -5.25 -13.16 -12.44
CA PRO A 60 -5.73 -12.84 -13.79
C PRO A 60 -5.13 -11.53 -14.32
N GLY A 61 -4.55 -11.57 -15.52
CA GLY A 61 -3.99 -10.38 -16.17
C GLY A 61 -2.65 -9.87 -15.60
N LEU A 62 -2.03 -10.62 -14.68
CA LEU A 62 -0.69 -10.32 -14.18
C LEU A 62 0.35 -11.17 -14.91
N THR A 63 1.33 -10.50 -15.52
CA THR A 63 2.49 -11.19 -16.10
C THR A 63 3.67 -11.19 -15.12
N PRO A 64 4.61 -12.16 -15.21
CA PRO A 64 5.79 -12.18 -14.34
C PRO A 64 6.63 -10.90 -14.42
N SER A 65 6.77 -10.33 -15.62
CA SER A 65 7.45 -9.04 -15.84
C SER A 65 6.74 -7.89 -15.13
N ARG A 66 5.40 -7.87 -15.16
CA ARG A 66 4.60 -6.84 -14.49
C ARG A 66 4.72 -6.95 -12.96
N LEU A 67 4.76 -8.17 -12.42
CA LEU A 67 5.08 -8.41 -11.01
C LEU A 67 6.50 -7.96 -10.66
N GLY A 68 7.49 -8.26 -11.50
CA GLY A 68 8.87 -7.80 -11.32
C GLY A 68 9.00 -6.27 -11.26
N ASN A 69 8.25 -5.56 -12.11
CA ASN A 69 8.18 -4.09 -12.07
C ASN A 69 7.63 -3.56 -10.73
N PHE A 70 6.67 -4.26 -10.12
CA PHE A 70 6.17 -3.91 -8.80
C PHE A 70 7.22 -4.17 -7.73
N GLU A 71 7.83 -5.37 -7.70
CA GLU A 71 8.85 -5.75 -6.71
C GLU A 71 10.08 -4.83 -6.74
N GLN A 72 10.46 -4.33 -7.92
CA GLN A 72 11.56 -3.37 -8.11
C GLN A 72 11.17 -1.92 -7.75
N GLY A 73 9.87 -1.64 -7.56
CA GLY A 73 9.34 -0.30 -7.30
C GLY A 73 9.33 0.61 -8.52
N THR A 74 9.46 0.08 -9.74
CA THR A 74 9.37 0.88 -10.98
C THR A 74 7.92 1.28 -11.27
N ARG A 75 6.96 0.43 -10.88
CA ARG A 75 5.51 0.70 -10.95
C ARG A 75 4.84 0.42 -9.62
N TYR A 76 3.77 1.16 -9.33
CA TYR A 76 2.89 0.86 -8.21
C TYR A 76 1.83 -0.16 -8.65
N PRO A 77 1.54 -1.20 -7.85
CA PRO A 77 0.47 -2.14 -8.13
C PRO A 77 -0.90 -1.46 -7.97
N PRO A 78 -1.82 -1.63 -8.93
CA PRO A 78 -3.17 -1.08 -8.79
C PRO A 78 -3.98 -1.83 -7.71
N PRO A 79 -5.07 -1.23 -7.19
CA PRO A 79 -5.80 -1.78 -6.04
C PRO A 79 -6.38 -3.19 -6.26
N ASP A 80 -6.87 -3.46 -7.46
CA ASP A 80 -7.37 -4.77 -7.89
C ASP A 80 -6.29 -5.86 -7.80
N ILE A 81 -5.08 -5.55 -8.27
CA ILE A 81 -3.92 -6.44 -8.16
C ILE A 81 -3.48 -6.61 -6.71
N LEU A 82 -3.49 -5.55 -5.89
CA LEU A 82 -3.18 -5.66 -4.46
C LEU A 82 -4.15 -6.61 -3.73
N VAL A 83 -5.44 -6.55 -4.05
CA VAL A 83 -6.46 -7.46 -3.49
C VAL A 83 -6.30 -8.89 -4.01
N ALA A 84 -5.84 -9.09 -5.24
CA ALA A 84 -5.54 -10.43 -5.75
C ALA A 84 -4.29 -11.01 -5.07
N LEU A 85 -3.23 -10.21 -4.94
CA LEU A 85 -1.99 -10.59 -4.28
C LEU A 85 -2.20 -10.91 -2.80
N SER A 86 -3.03 -10.15 -2.08
CA SER A 86 -3.29 -10.40 -0.66
C SER A 86 -3.82 -11.81 -0.39
N LYS A 87 -4.67 -12.34 -1.28
CA LYS A 87 -5.24 -13.68 -1.15
C LYS A 87 -4.20 -14.80 -1.31
N ILE A 88 -3.22 -14.57 -2.18
CA ILE A 88 -2.16 -15.53 -2.50
C ILE A 88 -1.03 -15.44 -1.46
N LEU A 89 -0.59 -14.21 -1.17
CA LEU A 89 0.53 -13.93 -0.28
C LEU A 89 0.17 -13.97 1.20
N LYS A 90 -1.13 -14.10 1.53
CA LYS A 90 -1.66 -14.16 2.90
C LYS A 90 -1.34 -12.93 3.75
N GLU A 91 -1.12 -11.80 3.09
CA GLU A 91 -0.83 -10.50 3.71
C GLU A 91 -1.90 -9.48 3.33
N PRO A 92 -2.29 -8.53 4.20
CA PRO A 92 -3.34 -7.58 3.89
C PRO A 92 -2.91 -6.63 2.76
N ALA A 93 -3.84 -6.30 1.88
CA ALA A 93 -3.58 -5.43 0.72
C ALA A 93 -3.04 -4.05 1.12
N SER A 94 -3.48 -3.51 2.27
CA SER A 94 -2.97 -2.26 2.83
C SER A 94 -1.50 -2.36 3.24
N TYR A 95 -1.09 -3.48 3.83
CA TYR A 95 0.31 -3.73 4.15
C TYR A 95 1.15 -3.86 2.88
N LEU A 96 0.72 -4.71 1.94
CA LEU A 96 1.40 -4.89 0.65
C LEU A 96 1.53 -3.57 -0.14
N GLY A 97 0.51 -2.71 -0.08
CA GLY A 97 0.48 -1.42 -0.74
C GLY A 97 1.32 -0.33 -0.06
N GLY A 98 1.94 -0.60 1.10
CA GLY A 98 2.67 0.42 1.85
C GLY A 98 1.78 1.43 2.58
N LEU A 99 0.50 1.11 2.79
CA LEU A 99 -0.51 2.00 3.39
C LEU A 99 -0.65 1.80 4.90
N ASP A 100 -0.33 0.61 5.40
CA ASP A 100 -0.30 0.29 6.83
C ASP A 100 1.04 -0.37 7.18
N ASP A 101 1.69 0.08 8.24
CA ASP A 101 3.02 -0.40 8.63
C ASP A 101 2.97 -1.60 9.57
N ASP A 102 1.82 -1.85 10.19
CA ASP A 102 1.70 -2.87 11.23
C ASP A 102 0.50 -3.80 10.95
N PRO A 103 0.71 -4.92 10.23
CA PRO A 103 -0.32 -5.93 10.03
C PRO A 103 -0.49 -6.84 11.25
N SER A 104 0.21 -6.59 12.37
CA SER A 104 0.21 -7.50 13.51
C SER A 104 -1.14 -7.59 14.21
N LEU A 105 -1.35 -8.72 14.88
CA LEU A 105 -2.48 -8.92 15.79
C LEU A 105 -2.52 -7.82 16.87
N GLU A 106 -1.37 -7.33 17.32
CA GLU A 106 -1.27 -6.28 18.32
C GLU A 106 -1.80 -4.93 17.78
N ALA A 107 -1.53 -4.60 16.52
CA ALA A 107 -2.12 -3.42 15.88
C ALA A 107 -3.64 -3.54 15.76
N LEU A 108 -4.12 -4.73 15.42
CA LEU A 108 -5.55 -5.00 15.35
C LEU A 108 -6.20 -4.88 16.74
N ALA A 109 -5.55 -5.40 17.78
CA ALA A 109 -6.00 -5.27 19.16
C ALA A 109 -6.07 -3.80 19.59
N ARG A 110 -5.07 -2.98 19.26
CA ARG A 110 -5.10 -1.52 19.52
C ARG A 110 -6.26 -0.83 18.81
N LYS A 111 -6.55 -1.20 17.55
CA LYS A 111 -7.70 -0.67 16.80
C LYS A 111 -9.02 -1.11 17.45
N TYR A 112 -9.12 -2.37 17.87
CA TYR A 112 -10.28 -2.94 18.56
C TYR A 112 -10.56 -2.25 19.89
N VAL A 113 -9.54 -2.02 20.73
CA VAL A 113 -9.70 -1.35 22.02
C VAL A 113 -10.30 0.04 21.86
N ARG A 114 -9.89 0.78 20.83
CA ARG A 114 -10.38 2.13 20.50
C ARG A 114 -11.78 2.17 19.89
N MET A 115 -12.32 1.04 19.46
CA MET A 115 -13.62 0.96 18.81
C MET A 115 -14.76 1.08 19.84
N ASP A 116 -15.89 1.66 19.44
CA ASP A 116 -17.09 1.71 20.27
C ASP A 116 -17.76 0.33 20.38
N SER A 117 -18.75 0.19 21.27
CA SER A 117 -19.44 -1.09 21.51
C SER A 117 -20.07 -1.65 20.22
N ARG A 118 -20.72 -0.79 19.42
CA ARG A 118 -21.35 -1.19 18.16
C ARG A 118 -20.35 -1.72 17.15
N GLY A 119 -19.20 -1.06 17.02
CA GLY A 119 -18.13 -1.51 16.15
C GLY A 119 -17.54 -2.84 16.62
N LYS A 120 -17.34 -3.02 17.94
CA LYS A 120 -16.87 -4.29 18.52
C LYS A 120 -17.83 -5.43 18.22
N ASP A 121 -19.14 -5.24 18.42
CA ASP A 121 -20.17 -6.25 18.12
C ASP A 121 -20.23 -6.57 16.62
N THR A 122 -20.05 -5.55 15.78
CA THR A 122 -20.02 -5.74 14.32
C THR A 122 -18.80 -6.55 13.90
N LEU A 123 -17.63 -6.24 14.46
CA LEU A 123 -16.40 -6.99 14.20
C LEU A 123 -16.52 -8.44 14.66
N HIS A 124 -17.09 -8.67 15.84
CA HIS A 124 -17.34 -10.00 16.37
C HIS A 124 -18.21 -10.84 15.42
N ARG A 125 -19.36 -10.30 15.00
CA ARG A 125 -20.27 -10.97 14.05
C ARG A 125 -19.61 -11.26 12.71
N VAL A 126 -18.85 -10.30 12.18
CA VAL A 126 -18.11 -10.50 10.93
C VAL A 126 -17.08 -11.61 11.09
N ALA A 127 -16.33 -11.63 12.20
CA ALA A 127 -15.33 -12.65 12.47
C ALA A 127 -15.94 -14.06 12.52
N GLU A 128 -17.10 -14.22 13.18
CA GLU A 128 -17.84 -15.48 13.22
C GLU A 128 -18.36 -15.91 11.84
N SER A 129 -18.68 -14.95 10.97
CA SER A 129 -19.14 -15.24 9.59
C SER A 129 -17.99 -15.55 8.62
N GLN A 130 -16.74 -15.23 8.97
CA GLN A 130 -15.61 -15.56 8.12
C GLN A 130 -15.36 -17.07 8.18
N PRO A 131 -15.23 -17.76 7.03
CA PRO A 131 -14.79 -19.15 7.05
C PRO A 131 -13.39 -19.23 7.69
N PRO A 132 -13.09 -20.26 8.50
CA PRO A 132 -11.75 -20.45 9.03
C PRO A 132 -10.76 -20.44 7.86
N ALA A 133 -9.66 -19.70 8.02
CA ALA A 133 -8.71 -19.42 6.95
C ALA A 133 -8.42 -20.68 6.12
N TYR A 134 -8.72 -20.59 4.83
CA TYR A 134 -8.53 -21.62 3.82
C TYR A 134 -7.17 -22.32 4.01
N GLY A 135 -7.18 -23.55 4.56
CA GLY A 135 -5.96 -24.34 4.80
C GLY A 135 -5.95 -25.25 6.04
N ALA A 136 -6.84 -25.07 7.02
CA ALA A 136 -7.03 -26.09 8.05
C ALA A 136 -7.84 -27.25 7.46
N GLN A 137 -7.17 -28.31 6.99
CA GLN A 137 -7.88 -29.55 6.68
C GLN A 137 -8.61 -29.99 7.96
N PRO A 138 -9.90 -30.38 7.90
CA PRO A 138 -10.52 -31.04 9.04
C PRO A 138 -9.65 -32.25 9.35
N GLU A 139 -9.19 -32.35 10.59
CA GLU A 139 -8.48 -33.52 11.09
C GLU A 139 -9.24 -34.76 10.62
N ILE A 140 -8.60 -35.58 9.78
CA ILE A 140 -9.15 -36.88 9.40
C ILE A 140 -9.30 -37.61 10.73
N LYS A 141 -10.54 -37.78 11.20
CA LYS A 141 -10.83 -38.68 12.30
C LYS A 141 -10.26 -40.02 11.91
N LYS A 142 -9.14 -40.40 12.55
CA LYS A 142 -8.67 -41.78 12.52
C LYS A 142 -9.66 -42.56 13.35
N ASP A 143 -10.75 -42.96 12.73
CA ASP A 143 -11.57 -44.05 13.23
C ASP A 143 -10.73 -45.31 13.05
N ALA A 144 -9.88 -45.60 14.04
CA ALA A 144 -9.15 -46.84 14.12
C ALA A 144 -10.09 -47.91 14.68
N SER A 145 -10.26 -48.95 13.86
CA SER A 145 -10.91 -50.24 14.16
C SER A 145 -10.51 -50.85 15.49
#